data_AF-A0A972YJK5-F1
#
_entry.id   AF-A0A972YJK5-F1
#
_cell.length_a   1.000
_cell.length_b   1.000
_cell.length_c   1.000
_cell.angle_alpha   90.00
_cell.angle_beta   90.00
_cell.angle_gamma   90.00
#
_symmetry.space_group_name_H-M   'P 1'
#
loop_
_entity.id
_entity.type
_entity.pdbx_description
1 polymer ?
#
loop_
_entity_poly.entity_id
_entity_poly.type
_entity_poly.pdbx_seq_one_letter_code
_entity_poly.pdbx_strand_id
1 'polypeptide(L)' 'AGYNPLEAVTFWQGMMAQGGAKPPEFLSTHPADHRRINQLKIQLPEVMPIYRATQR' A
#
# COMPACT_ATOMS: atom_id res chain seq x y z
N ALA A 1 -3.57 15.30 -5.40
CA ALA A 1 -3.93 14.05 -6.10
C ALA A 1 -5.09 13.41 -5.36
N GLY A 2 -6.20 13.11 -6.04
CA GLY A 2 -7.44 12.55 -5.45
C GLY A 2 -7.60 11.07 -5.81
N TYR A 3 -6.57 10.26 -5.59
CA TYR A 3 -6.61 8.82 -5.86
C TYR A 3 -7.26 8.06 -4.71
N ASN A 4 -8.00 7.00 -5.03
CA ASN A 4 -8.61 6.12 -4.05
C ASN A 4 -7.53 5.41 -3.20
N PRO A 5 -7.49 5.62 -1.86
CA PRO A 5 -6.50 4.98 -0.99
C PRO A 5 -6.48 3.45 -1.04
N LEU A 6 -7.58 2.82 -1.45
CA LEU A 6 -7.64 1.36 -1.66
C LEU A 6 -6.75 0.88 -2.81
N GLU A 7 -6.53 1.72 -3.83
CA GLU A 7 -5.67 1.38 -4.97
C GLU A 7 -4.22 1.15 -4.54
N ALA A 8 -3.77 1.83 -3.48
CA ALA A 8 -2.45 1.57 -2.91
C ALA A 8 -2.34 0.12 -2.40
N VAL A 9 -3.37 -0.40 -1.72
CA VAL A 9 -3.36 -1.77 -1.23
C VAL A 9 -3.27 -2.76 -2.39
N THR A 10 -4.09 -2.58 -3.42
CA THR A 10 -4.10 -3.43 -4.63
C THR A 10 -2.75 -3.37 -5.36
N PHE A 11 -2.17 -2.19 -5.51
CA PHE A 11 -0.87 -2.01 -6.14
C PHE A 11 0.24 -2.78 -5.40
N TRP A 12 0.32 -2.63 -4.07
CA TRP A 12 1.35 -3.32 -3.28
C TRP A 12 1.12 -4.84 -3.20
N GLN A 13 -0.13 -5.31 -3.24
CA GLN A 13 -0.44 -6.73 -3.40
C GLN A 13 0.07 -7.28 -4.74
N GLY A 14 -0.14 -6.55 -5.84
CA GLY A 14 0.36 -6.93 -7.17
C GLY A 14 1.88 -7.04 -7.21
N MET A 15 2.58 -6.04 -6.66
CA MET A 15 4.05 -6.07 -6.58
C MET A 15 4.57 -7.18 -5.66
N MET A 16 3.85 -7.51 -4.58
CA MET A 16 4.19 -8.64 -3.73
C MET A 16 4.10 -9.97 -4.48
N ALA A 17 3.08 -10.14 -5.32
CA ALA A 17 2.82 -11.34 -6.11
C ALA A 17 3.80 -11.52 -7.29
N GLN A 18 4.30 -10.42 -7.85
CA GLN A 18 5.31 -10.46 -8.93
C GLN A 18 6.74 -10.68 -8.42
N GLY A 19 6.98 -10.54 -7.11
CA GLY A 19 8.30 -10.71 -6.51
C GLY A 19 8.71 -12.17 -6.32
N GLY A 20 9.84 -12.56 -6.92
CA GLY A 20 10.53 -13.83 -6.67
C GLY A 20 11.24 -13.87 -5.30
N ALA A 21 12.35 -14.61 -5.20
CA ALA A 21 13.16 -14.63 -3.97
C ALA A 21 13.56 -13.19 -3.57
N LYS A 22 13.09 -12.74 -2.40
CA LYS A 22 13.26 -11.34 -1.96
C LYS A 22 14.54 -11.22 -1.14
N PRO A 23 15.42 -10.26 -1.44
CA PRO A 23 16.50 -9.94 -0.52
C PRO A 23 15.91 -9.44 0.81
N PRO A 24 16.66 -9.52 1.92
CA PRO A 24 16.24 -8.91 3.18
C PRO A 24 15.78 -7.45 2.99
N GLU A 25 14.80 -7.01 3.77
CA GLU A 25 14.21 -5.65 3.64
C GLU A 25 15.27 -4.54 3.68
N PHE A 26 16.31 -4.68 4.51
CA PHE A 26 17.38 -3.69 4.63
C PHE A 26 18.24 -3.54 3.37
N LEU A 27 18.18 -4.49 2.43
CA LEU A 27 18.86 -4.44 1.13
C LEU A 27 17.90 -4.10 -0.03
N SER A 28 16.62 -3.93 0.25
CA SER A 28 15.61 -3.69 -0.78
C SER A 28 15.44 -2.18 -1.04
N THR A 29 15.52 -1.76 -2.30
CA THR A 29 15.17 -0.38 -2.70
C THR A 29 13.66 -0.14 -2.63
N HIS A 30 12.86 -1.19 -2.84
CA HIS A 30 11.41 -1.18 -2.72
C HIS A 30 10.93 -2.47 -2.03
N PRO A 31 10.96 -2.55 -0.68
CA PRO A 31 10.48 -3.73 0.02
C PRO A 31 8.97 -3.87 -0.17
N ALA A 32 8.53 -4.84 -0.97
CA ALA A 32 7.13 -5.24 -1.07
C ALA A 32 6.87 -6.38 -0.06
N ASP A 33 6.81 -6.00 1.21
CA ASP A 33 6.57 -6.90 2.34
C ASP A 33 5.10 -6.87 2.80
N HIS A 34 4.71 -7.90 3.56
CA HIS A 34 3.38 -8.00 4.17
C HIS A 34 3.14 -6.88 5.20
N ARG A 35 4.20 -6.33 5.80
CA ARG A 35 4.13 -5.29 6.83
C ARG A 35 3.60 -3.98 6.23
N ARG A 36 4.01 -3.62 5.02
CA ARG A 36 3.52 -2.44 4.30
C ARG A 36 2.05 -2.56 3.97
N ILE A 37 1.60 -3.71 3.47
CA ILE A 37 0.17 -3.95 3.19
C ILE A 37 -0.65 -3.81 4.48
N ASN A 38 -0.16 -4.35 5.60
CA ASN A 38 -0.82 -4.23 6.90
C ASN A 38 -0.87 -2.77 7.38
N GLN A 39 0.22 -2.01 7.25
CA GLN A 39 0.25 -0.59 7.59
C GLN A 39 -0.75 0.22 6.76
N LEU A 40 -0.82 -0.02 5.45
CA LEU A 40 -1.79 0.64 4.57
C LEU A 40 -3.22 0.33 5.04
N LYS A 41 -3.53 -0.93 5.34
CA LYS A 41 -4.85 -1.34 5.86
C LYS A 41 -5.20 -0.67 7.19
N ILE A 42 -4.23 -0.50 8.09
CA ILE A 42 -4.41 0.19 9.38
C ILE A 42 -4.71 1.67 9.18
N GLN A 43 -4.13 2.30 8.15
CA GLN A 43 -4.33 3.72 7.85
C GLN A 43 -5.63 4.00 7.08
N LEU A 44 -6.20 3.01 6.38
CA LEU A 44 -7.42 3.18 5.59
C LEU A 44 -8.58 3.85 6.35
N PRO A 45 -8.93 3.47 7.60
CA PRO A 45 -10.00 4.11 8.35
C PRO A 45 -9.78 5.61 8.57
N GLU A 46 -8.53 6.05 8.69
CA GLU A 46 -8.16 7.46 8.89
C GLU A 46 -8.21 8.26 7.59
N VAL A 47 -7.69 7.70 6.48
CA VAL A 47 -7.55 8.44 5.22
C VAL A 47 -8.79 8.37 4.33
N MET A 48 -9.61 7.32 4.44
CA MET A 48 -10.81 7.16 3.60
C MET A 48 -11.86 8.26 3.79
N PRO A 49 -12.14 8.75 5.01
CA PRO A 49 -13.00 9.91 5.21
C PRO A 49 -12.48 11.17 4.52
N ILE A 50 -11.16 11.42 4.60
CA ILE A 50 -10.50 12.56 3.97
C ILE A 50 -10.64 12.47 2.45
N TYR A 51 -10.32 11.30 1.88
CA TYR A 51 -10.50 11.03 0.46
C TYR A 51 -11.94 11.32 0.03
N ARG A 52 -12.94 10.74 0.70
CA ARG A 52 -14.37 10.98 0.37
C ARG A 52 -14.78 12.44 0.47
N ALA A 53 -14.26 13.19 1.45
CA ALA A 53 -14.54 14.61 1.59
C ALA A 53 -13.97 15.45 0.43
N THR A 54 -12.83 15.04 -0.14
CA THR A 54 -12.19 15.69 -1.29
C THR A 54 -12.77 15.30 -2.66
N GLN A 55 -13.64 14.28 -2.71
CA GLN A 55 -14.34 13.84 -3.94
C GLN A 55 -15.68 14.56 -4.16
N ARG A 56 -15.97 15.60 -3.37
CA ARG A 56 -17.14 16.47 -3.50
C ARG A 56 -16.84 17.61 -4.46
#